data_AF-A0A3N9TKB5-F1
#
_entry.id   AF-A0A3N9TKB5-F1
#
_cell.length_a   1.000
_cell.length_b   1.000
_cell.length_c   1.000
_cell.angle_alpha   90.00
_cell.angle_beta   90.00
_cell.angle_gamma   90.00
#
_symmetry.space_group_name_H-M   'P 1'
#
loop_
_entity.id
_entity.type
_entity.pdbx_description
1 polymer ?
#
loop_
_entity_poly.entity_id
_entity_poly.type
_entity_poly.pdbx_seq_one_letter_code
_entity_poly.pdbx_strand_id
1 'polypeptide(L)' 'MSLKKINDVYGHDKGDTVLQKFGQLLADINLPNSMAARLGGEEFAVFIDTQIEQL' A
#
# COMPACT_ATOMS: atom_id res chain seq x y z
N MET A 1 -4.89 7.80 -11.92
CA MET A 1 -6.30 8.05 -11.50
C MET A 1 -6.28 7.99 -10.00
N SER A 2 -6.42 9.14 -9.35
CA SER A 2 -6.22 9.29 -7.90
C SER A 2 -7.45 8.87 -7.09
N LEU A 3 -7.24 8.50 -5.83
CA LEU A 3 -8.21 8.34 -4.75
C LEU A 3 -9.15 9.55 -4.66
N LYS A 4 -8.74 10.72 -5.19
CA LYS A 4 -9.57 11.90 -5.37
C LYS A 4 -10.96 11.58 -5.95
N LYS A 5 -11.08 10.72 -6.97
CA LYS A 5 -12.39 10.36 -7.53
C LYS A 5 -13.28 9.63 -6.52
N ILE A 6 -12.68 8.81 -5.66
CA ILE A 6 -13.41 8.11 -4.60
C ILE A 6 -13.84 9.12 -3.55
N ASN A 7 -12.95 10.03 -3.16
CA ASN A 7 -13.26 11.08 -2.18
C ASN A 7 -14.36 12.03 -2.68
N ASP A 8 -14.30 12.43 -3.95
CA ASP A 8 -15.28 13.34 -4.56
C ASP A 8 -16.70 12.72 -4.61
N VAL A 9 -16.81 11.39 -4.75
CA VAL A 9 -18.10 10.69 -4.85
C VAL A 9 -18.61 10.19 -3.50
N TYR A 10 -17.71 9.72 -2.62
CA TYR A 10 -18.07 8.99 -1.40
C TYR A 10 -17.57 9.65 -0.11
N GLY A 11 -16.86 10.76 -0.19
CA GLY A 11 -16.27 11.45 0.96
C GLY A 11 -14.93 10.86 1.41
N HIS A 12 -14.21 11.64 2.21
CA HIS A 12 -12.87 11.30 2.71
C HIS A 12 -12.86 10.05 3.59
N ASP A 13 -13.85 9.84 4.45
CA ASP A 13 -13.96 8.64 5.30
C ASP A 13 -13.93 7.35 4.47
N LYS A 14 -14.53 7.39 3.27
CA LYS A 14 -14.52 6.24 2.36
C LYS A 14 -13.16 6.05 1.71
N GLY A 15 -12.49 7.14 1.34
CA GLY A 15 -11.10 7.13 0.90
C GLY A 15 -10.17 6.51 1.95
N ASP A 16 -10.31 6.93 3.21
CA ASP A 16 -9.50 6.41 4.32
C ASP A 16 -9.75 4.92 4.52
N THR A 17 -11.00 4.47 4.43
CA THR A 17 -11.34 3.04 4.48
C THR A 17 -10.63 2.26 3.36
N VAL A 18 -10.55 2.82 2.14
CA VAL A 18 -9.84 2.18 1.01
C VAL A 18 -8.34 2.09 1.28
N LEU A 19 -7.73 3.17 1.78
CA LEU A 19 -6.30 3.20 2.13
C LEU A 19 -5.96 2.20 3.24
N GLN A 20 -6.79 2.10 4.27
CA GLN A 20 -6.62 1.14 5.36
C GLN A 20 -6.73 -0.30 4.85
N LYS A 21 -7.73 -0.61 4.03
CA LYS A 21 -7.89 -1.95 3.45
C LYS A 21 -6.74 -2.33 2.53
N PHE A 22 -6.23 -1.38 1.74
CA PHE A 22 -5.09 -1.63 0.89
C PHE A 22 -3.82 -1.90 1.70
N GLY A 23 -3.59 -1.12 2.78
CA GLY A 23 -2.50 -1.38 3.71
C GLY A 23 -2.60 -2.76 4.38
N GLN A 24 -3.80 -3.16 4.81
CA GLN A 24 -4.03 -4.50 5.35
C GLN A 24 -3.75 -5.60 4.32
N LEU A 25 -4.22 -5.41 3.08
CA LEU A 25 -3.96 -6.36 2.00
C LEU A 25 -2.45 -6.54 1.76
N LEU A 26 -1.67 -5.45 1.79
CA LEU A 26 -0.21 -5.54 1.68
C LEU A 26 0.44 -6.28 2.85
N ALA A 27 -0.06 -6.07 4.08
CA ALA A 27 0.42 -6.78 5.26
C ALA A 27 0.10 -8.29 5.20
N ASP A 28 -1.04 -8.66 4.62
CA ASP A 28 -1.51 -10.05 4.54
C ASP A 28 -0.77 -10.89 3.48
N ILE A 29 -0.04 -10.25 2.53
CA ILE A 29 0.65 -10.95 1.44
C ILE A 29 1.83 -11.83 1.93
N ASN A 30 2.19 -11.78 3.21
CA ASN A 30 3.25 -12.59 3.85
C ASN A 30 4.47 -12.80 2.95
N LEU A 31 5.04 -11.70 2.47
CA LEU A 31 6.18 -11.72 1.59
C LEU A 31 7.47 -11.79 2.43
N PRO A 32 8.27 -12.87 2.36
CA PRO A 32 9.47 -13.02 3.17
C PRO A 32 10.49 -11.92 2.90
N ASN A 33 11.25 -11.54 3.93
CA ASN A 33 12.32 -10.54 3.85
C ASN A 33 11.86 -9.22 3.20
N SER A 34 10.62 -8.82 3.46
CA SER A 34 10.05 -7.62 2.86
C SER A 34 9.41 -6.71 3.90
N MET A 35 9.25 -5.45 3.52
CA MET A 35 8.57 -4.44 4.30
C MET A 35 7.65 -3.63 3.38
N ALA A 36 6.36 -3.60 3.70
CA ALA A 36 5.41 -2.70 3.06
C ALA A 36 5.27 -1.40 3.87
N ALA A 37 5.16 -0.27 3.19
CA ALA A 37 4.98 1.04 3.81
C ALA A 37 4.07 1.95 2.97
N ARG A 38 3.35 2.84 3.64
CA ARG A 38 2.67 3.99 3.00
C ARG A 38 3.64 5.16 3.00
N LEU A 39 3.93 5.71 1.83
CA LEU A 39 4.85 6.84 1.67
C LEU A 39 4.14 8.18 1.93
N GLY A 40 2.86 8.27 1.58
CA GLY A 40 2.04 9.47 1.74
C GLY A 40 0.89 9.47 0.74
N GLY A 41 -0.18 10.23 1.00
CA GLY A 41 -1.33 10.28 0.09
C GLY A 41 -1.88 8.89 -0.23
N GLU A 42 -1.84 8.51 -1.51
CA GLU A 42 -2.24 7.20 -2.03
C GLU A 42 -1.05 6.31 -2.46
N GLU A 43 0.17 6.72 -2.11
CA GLU A 43 1.41 6.06 -2.53
C GLU A 43 1.88 5.03 -1.49
N PHE A 44 2.19 3.83 -1.98
CA PHE A 44 2.69 2.71 -1.20
C PHE A 44 3.94 2.13 -1.85
N ALA A 45 4.81 1.55 -1.04
CA ALA A 45 6.00 0.85 -1.49
C ALA A 45 6.16 -0.47 -0.75
N VAL A 46 6.79 -1.43 -1.42
CA VAL A 46 7.27 -2.67 -0.81
C VAL A 46 8.76 -2.74 -1.06
N PHE A 47 9.53 -2.77 0.02
CA PHE A 47 10.95 -3.09 -0.03
C PHE A 47 11.11 -4.60 0.11
N ILE A 48 11.88 -5.22 -0.77
CA ILE A 48 12.18 -6.65 -0.72
C ILE A 48 13.70 -6.77 -0.64
N ASP A 49 14.19 -7.33 0.45
CA ASP A 49 15.59 -7.69 0.59
C ASP A 49 15.83 -9.01 -0.15
N THR A 50 16.13 -8.89 -1.44
CA THR A 50 16.58 -10.04 -2.22
C THR A 50 18.05 -10.25 -1.91
N GLN A 51 18.38 -11.35 -1.25
CA GLN A 51 19.75 -11.87 -1.31
C GLN A 51 20.01 -12.27 -2.76
N ILE A 52 20.59 -11.35 -3.53
CA ILE A 52 21.18 -11.69 -4.81
C ILE A 52 22.43 -12.48 -4.44
N GLU A 53 22.32 -13.80 -4.48
CA GLU A 53 23.50 -14.67 -4.50
C GLU A 53 24.37 -14.20 -5.68
N GLN A 54 25.50 -13.55 -5.37
CA GLN A 54 26.49 -13.19 -6.37
C GLN A 54 27.13 -14.49 -6.84
N LEU A 55 26.71 -14.96 -8.01
CA LEU A 55 27.41 -16.01 -8.78
C LEU A 55 28.70 -15.47 -9.38
#